data_AF-A0A1E3ZQU4-F1
#
_entry.id   AF-A0A1E3ZQU4-F1
#
_cell.length_a   1.000
_cell.length_b   1.000
_cell.length_c   1.000
_cell.angle_alpha   90.00
_cell.angle_beta   90.00
_cell.angle_gamma   90.00
#
_symmetry.space_group_name_H-M   'P 1'
#
loop_
_entity.id
_entity.type
_entity.pdbx_description
1 polymer ?
#
loop_
_entity_poly.entity_id
_entity_poly.type
_entity_poly.pdbx_seq_one_letter_code
_entity_poly.pdbx_strand_id
1 'polypeptide(L)'
;KNNIWAFNRHFDAARPTILLNSHHDTVKPNSSWTLDPFEPVTRDGKLYGLGSNDAGGCLVSLLVTFAWFFERDDLSHNLVMVASAEEEISGKEGIEIVVPELPEIDFAIVGEPTGMDLAVAEKGLLVLDCTAYGKSGHAAREEGENAIYKALDDIRWIRDYRFPAISPTLGPVKMSATIINAGTQHNVVPDTCTFTLDIRVTDQYTLEEIIEILKENLKSEISPRSIRLKPSSIPMDHPVVQAGLALGRAAYGSPTTSDQALLSCPSLKMGPGHSQRSHTADEFIFVAELEEGIVQYITMLNKVIRVS
;
A
#
# COMPACT_ATOMS: atom_id res chain seq x y z
N LYS A 1 2.75 -14.07 16.04
CA LYS A 1 2.14 -12.86 15.43
C LYS A 1 0.94 -13.29 14.61
N ASN A 2 0.10 -12.36 14.14
CA ASN A 2 -1.22 -12.70 13.59
C ASN A 2 -1.19 -13.04 12.09
N ASN A 3 -0.04 -13.40 11.52
CA ASN A 3 0.04 -13.82 10.11
C ASN A 3 -0.19 -15.32 9.97
N ILE A 4 -0.88 -15.73 8.91
CA ILE A 4 -1.17 -17.13 8.61
C ILE A 4 -0.75 -17.42 7.18
N TRP A 5 -0.06 -18.53 6.93
CA TRP A 5 0.29 -18.96 5.59
C TRP A 5 0.18 -20.46 5.39
N ALA A 6 0.00 -20.88 4.13
CA ALA A 6 -0.10 -22.27 3.73
C ALA A 6 0.46 -22.50 2.32
N PHE A 7 1.05 -23.67 2.10
CA PHE A 7 1.52 -24.14 0.80
C PHE A 7 0.51 -25.10 0.18
N ASN A 8 0.47 -25.19 -1.16
CA ASN A 8 -0.32 -26.22 -1.85
C ASN A 8 0.16 -27.63 -1.48
N ARG A 9 -0.74 -28.63 -1.57
CA ARG A 9 -0.52 -30.00 -1.06
C ARG A 9 0.69 -30.70 -1.69
N HIS A 10 0.90 -30.47 -2.98
CA HIS A 10 1.96 -31.09 -3.78
C HIS A 10 3.14 -30.14 -4.01
N PHE A 11 3.61 -29.49 -2.93
CA PHE A 11 4.77 -28.60 -2.98
C PHE A 11 6.03 -29.36 -3.43
N ASP A 12 6.78 -28.77 -4.36
CA ASP A 12 8.05 -29.28 -4.88
C ASP A 12 9.10 -28.18 -4.87
N ALA A 13 10.13 -28.31 -4.05
CA ALA A 13 11.19 -27.32 -3.90
C ALA A 13 11.99 -27.05 -5.20
N ALA A 14 11.87 -27.89 -6.23
CA ALA A 14 12.49 -27.66 -7.53
C ALA A 14 11.65 -26.73 -8.45
N ARG A 15 10.42 -26.39 -8.07
CA ARG A 15 9.51 -25.53 -8.85
C ARG A 15 9.52 -24.08 -8.32
N PRO A 16 9.36 -23.08 -9.20
CA PRO A 16 9.15 -21.68 -8.79
C PRO A 16 7.91 -21.54 -7.90
N THR A 17 7.88 -20.54 -7.01
CA THR A 17 6.79 -20.32 -6.05
C THR A 17 6.08 -19.01 -6.32
N ILE A 18 4.75 -19.04 -6.35
CA ILE A 18 3.89 -17.85 -6.48
C ILE A 18 3.28 -17.53 -5.13
N LEU A 19 3.41 -16.28 -4.71
CA LEU A 19 2.74 -15.75 -3.52
C LEU A 19 1.35 -15.21 -3.88
N LEU A 20 0.33 -15.71 -3.19
CA LEU A 20 -1.00 -15.12 -3.12
C LEU A 20 -1.11 -14.45 -1.75
N ASN A 21 -1.27 -13.14 -1.71
CA ASN A 21 -1.29 -12.39 -0.46
C ASN A 21 -2.44 -11.39 -0.40
N SER A 22 -3.03 -11.22 0.77
CA SER A 22 -3.89 -10.09 1.14
C SER A 22 -3.90 -10.00 2.66
N HIS A 23 -4.39 -8.89 3.22
CA HIS A 23 -4.37 -8.67 4.66
C HIS A 23 -5.74 -8.93 5.31
N HIS A 24 -5.74 -9.21 6.62
CA HIS A 24 -6.98 -9.47 7.38
C HIS A 24 -7.22 -8.47 8.51
N ASP A 25 -6.26 -7.59 8.80
CA ASP A 25 -6.52 -6.43 9.65
C ASP A 25 -7.36 -5.39 8.92
N THR A 26 -7.96 -4.48 9.69
CA THR A 26 -8.83 -3.43 9.18
C THR A 26 -8.50 -2.12 9.89
N VAL A 27 -8.76 -0.99 9.22
CA VAL A 27 -8.82 0.31 9.90
C VAL A 27 -9.87 0.34 11.00
N LYS A 28 -9.80 1.34 11.87
CA LYS A 28 -10.90 1.60 12.83
C LYS A 28 -12.11 2.19 12.10
N PRO A 29 -13.34 1.79 12.46
CA PRO A 29 -14.53 2.44 11.91
C PRO A 29 -14.52 3.92 12.31
N ASN A 30 -14.81 4.78 11.35
CA ASN A 30 -14.96 6.21 11.60
C ASN A 30 -16.35 6.51 12.20
N SER A 31 -16.55 7.73 12.70
CA SER A 31 -17.80 8.15 13.33
C SER A 31 -18.99 8.31 12.37
N SER A 32 -18.78 8.15 11.07
CA SER A 32 -19.81 8.34 10.04
C SER A 32 -20.52 7.04 9.64
N TRP A 33 -20.13 5.89 10.18
CA TRP A 33 -20.83 4.61 9.98
C TRP A 33 -22.29 4.70 10.44
N THR A 34 -23.21 4.23 9.60
CA THR A 34 -24.64 4.19 9.89
C THR A 34 -25.15 2.78 10.19
N LEU A 35 -24.46 1.77 9.67
CA LEU A 35 -24.60 0.36 10.03
C LEU A 35 -23.60 -0.03 11.12
N ASP A 36 -23.86 -1.14 11.82
CA ASP A 36 -22.83 -1.74 12.67
C ASP A 36 -21.68 -2.25 11.77
N PRO A 37 -20.45 -1.72 11.91
CA PRO A 37 -19.32 -2.13 11.06
C PRO A 37 -18.95 -3.60 11.18
N PHE A 38 -19.31 -4.26 12.29
CA PHE A 38 -18.90 -5.63 12.59
C PHE A 38 -20.04 -6.66 12.43
N GLU A 39 -21.25 -6.21 12.08
CA GLU A 39 -22.37 -7.09 11.76
C GLU A 39 -22.59 -7.10 10.24
N PRO A 40 -22.21 -8.19 9.53
CA PRO A 40 -22.32 -8.23 8.07
C PRO A 40 -23.79 -8.22 7.63
N VAL A 41 -24.14 -7.32 6.72
CA VAL A 41 -25.49 -7.19 6.17
C VAL A 41 -25.45 -7.31 4.66
N THR A 42 -26.24 -8.23 4.10
CA THR A 42 -26.40 -8.35 2.65
C THR A 42 -27.70 -7.68 2.19
N ARG A 43 -27.61 -6.70 1.29
CA ARG A 43 -28.77 -6.04 0.70
C ARG A 43 -28.48 -5.61 -0.74
N ASP A 44 -29.41 -5.87 -1.65
CA ASP A 44 -29.31 -5.48 -3.08
C ASP A 44 -28.00 -5.92 -3.75
N GLY A 45 -27.54 -7.14 -3.42
CA GLY A 45 -26.30 -7.71 -3.95
C GLY A 45 -25.01 -7.17 -3.32
N LYS A 46 -25.11 -6.26 -2.35
CA LYS A 46 -23.98 -5.72 -1.58
C LYS A 46 -23.85 -6.42 -0.24
N LEU A 47 -22.64 -6.84 0.12
CA LEU A 47 -22.26 -7.25 1.45
C LEU A 47 -21.60 -6.06 2.15
N TYR A 48 -22.28 -5.50 3.14
CA TYR A 48 -21.79 -4.41 3.97
C TYR A 48 -21.01 -4.96 5.16
N GLY A 49 -19.97 -4.23 5.55
CA GLY A 49 -19.15 -4.55 6.72
C GLY A 49 -17.77 -3.94 6.60
N LEU A 50 -17.16 -3.58 7.72
CA LEU A 50 -15.80 -3.06 7.76
C LEU A 50 -14.83 -4.12 7.25
N GLY A 51 -14.01 -3.74 6.28
CA GLY A 51 -13.08 -4.64 5.59
C GLY A 51 -13.73 -5.58 4.58
N SER A 52 -15.01 -5.39 4.23
CA SER A 52 -15.66 -6.17 3.17
C SER A 52 -15.04 -5.93 1.80
N ASN A 53 -14.63 -4.70 1.51
CA ASN A 53 -13.90 -4.29 0.32
C ASN A 53 -12.39 -4.33 0.57
N ASP A 54 -11.92 -3.84 1.72
CA ASP A 54 -10.49 -3.61 2.00
C ASP A 54 -9.96 -4.36 3.24
N ALA A 55 -9.28 -5.49 3.11
CA ALA A 55 -9.15 -6.30 1.89
C ALA A 55 -9.85 -7.65 2.01
N GLY A 56 -10.82 -7.81 2.91
CA GLY A 56 -11.50 -9.08 3.20
C GLY A 56 -12.08 -9.75 1.94
N GLY A 57 -12.70 -8.98 1.04
CA GLY A 57 -13.19 -9.50 -0.24
C GLY A 57 -12.09 -10.03 -1.16
N CYS A 58 -10.93 -9.36 -1.19
CA CYS A 58 -9.75 -9.80 -1.93
C CYS A 58 -9.15 -11.06 -1.30
N LEU A 59 -9.01 -11.07 0.03
CA LEU A 59 -8.49 -12.18 0.81
C LEU A 59 -9.31 -13.46 0.58
N VAL A 60 -10.63 -13.41 0.71
CA VAL A 60 -11.47 -14.61 0.50
C VAL A 60 -11.42 -15.09 -0.95
N SER A 61 -11.32 -14.18 -1.91
CA SER A 61 -11.23 -14.54 -3.34
C SER A 61 -9.91 -15.25 -3.67
N LEU A 62 -8.80 -14.79 -3.08
CA LEU A 62 -7.50 -15.46 -3.19
C LEU A 62 -7.47 -16.79 -2.43
N LEU A 63 -8.09 -16.88 -1.25
CA LEU A 63 -8.21 -18.13 -0.50
C LEU A 63 -8.98 -19.20 -1.29
N VAL A 64 -10.11 -18.83 -1.91
CA VAL A 64 -10.88 -19.74 -2.77
C VAL A 64 -10.07 -20.16 -4.00
N THR A 65 -9.32 -19.22 -4.60
CA THR A 65 -8.41 -19.52 -5.71
C THR A 65 -7.31 -20.50 -5.28
N PHE A 66 -6.69 -20.28 -4.12
CA PHE A 66 -5.69 -21.19 -3.55
C PHE A 66 -6.29 -22.58 -3.30
N ALA A 67 -7.48 -22.65 -2.69
CA ALA A 67 -8.20 -23.90 -2.44
C ALA A 67 -8.53 -24.66 -3.73
N TRP A 68 -8.88 -23.95 -4.81
CA TRP A 68 -9.13 -24.53 -6.13
C TRP A 68 -7.91 -25.27 -6.70
N PHE A 69 -6.70 -24.78 -6.42
CA PHE A 69 -5.45 -25.39 -6.87
C PHE A 69 -4.78 -26.28 -5.81
N PHE A 70 -5.30 -26.32 -4.58
CA PHE A 70 -4.62 -26.90 -3.43
C PHE A 70 -4.20 -28.37 -3.62
N GLU A 71 -5.09 -29.20 -4.18
CA GLU A 71 -4.84 -30.63 -4.41
C GLU A 71 -4.31 -30.98 -5.81
N ARG A 72 -3.99 -29.98 -6.65
CA ARG A 72 -3.46 -30.23 -7.98
C ARG A 72 -2.00 -30.67 -7.92
N ASP A 73 -1.65 -31.73 -8.63
CA ASP A 73 -0.28 -32.25 -8.79
C ASP A 73 0.35 -31.90 -10.15
N ASP A 74 -0.46 -31.39 -11.09
CA ASP A 74 -0.11 -30.99 -12.46
C ASP A 74 0.34 -29.51 -12.60
N LEU A 75 0.74 -28.86 -11.49
CA LEU A 75 1.14 -27.45 -11.48
C LEU A 75 2.63 -27.27 -11.80
N SER A 76 2.99 -26.36 -12.71
CA SER A 76 4.38 -25.98 -12.98
C SER A 76 5.01 -25.10 -11.88
N HIS A 77 4.20 -24.55 -10.99
CA HIS A 77 4.62 -23.67 -9.88
C HIS A 77 4.02 -24.17 -8.56
N ASN A 78 4.70 -23.87 -7.46
CA ASN A 78 4.11 -23.94 -6.12
C ASN A 78 3.25 -22.71 -5.87
N LEU A 79 2.25 -22.85 -5.00
CA LEU A 79 1.47 -21.73 -4.49
C LEU A 79 1.67 -21.62 -2.98
N VAL A 80 1.90 -20.41 -2.50
CA VAL A 80 1.82 -20.06 -1.09
C VAL A 80 0.78 -18.97 -0.90
N MET A 81 -0.16 -19.20 0.02
CA MET A 81 -1.14 -18.19 0.44
C MET A 81 -0.67 -17.57 1.75
N VAL A 82 -0.67 -16.24 1.85
CA VAL A 82 -0.37 -15.48 3.08
C VAL A 82 -1.52 -14.53 3.37
N ALA A 83 -2.20 -14.74 4.50
CA ALA A 83 -3.07 -13.76 5.13
C ALA A 83 -2.25 -12.96 6.13
N SER A 84 -1.80 -11.75 5.74
CA SER A 84 -0.97 -10.87 6.56
C SER A 84 -1.81 -10.02 7.53
N ALA A 85 -1.18 -9.55 8.60
CA ALA A 85 -1.73 -8.58 9.54
C ALA A 85 -0.93 -7.28 9.48
N GLU A 86 -1.46 -6.23 10.11
CA GLU A 86 -0.81 -4.91 10.26
C GLU A 86 -0.49 -4.19 8.95
N GLU A 87 -1.14 -4.53 7.82
CA GLU A 87 -0.91 -3.84 6.54
C GLU A 87 -1.25 -2.34 6.68
N GLU A 88 -2.39 -2.04 7.32
CA GLU A 88 -3.00 -0.70 7.40
C GLU A 88 -2.16 0.32 8.16
N ILE A 89 -1.25 -0.18 9.00
CA ILE A 89 -0.32 0.62 9.78
C ILE A 89 1.12 0.45 9.31
N SER A 90 1.33 -0.35 8.26
CA SER A 90 2.60 -0.88 7.84
C SER A 90 3.36 -1.40 9.07
N GLY A 91 2.84 -2.44 9.70
CA GLY A 91 3.45 -3.01 10.88
C GLY A 91 4.80 -3.65 10.57
N LYS A 92 5.67 -3.75 11.59
CA LYS A 92 6.89 -4.56 11.48
C LYS A 92 6.61 -6.05 11.64
N GLU A 93 5.42 -6.40 12.09
CA GLU A 93 5.07 -7.77 12.48
C GLU A 93 4.02 -8.37 11.55
N GLY A 94 3.77 -7.70 10.42
CA GLY A 94 2.94 -8.14 9.31
C GLY A 94 3.70 -9.01 8.32
N ILE A 95 3.55 -8.75 7.03
CA ILE A 95 4.18 -9.54 5.97
C ILE A 95 5.72 -9.56 6.05
N GLU A 96 6.33 -8.50 6.58
CA GLU A 96 7.80 -8.33 6.66
C GLU A 96 8.49 -9.47 7.42
N ILE A 97 7.86 -10.04 8.45
CA ILE A 97 8.42 -11.17 9.20
C ILE A 97 8.09 -12.52 8.56
N VAL A 98 7.13 -12.57 7.64
CA VAL A 98 6.72 -13.81 6.96
C VAL A 98 7.61 -14.08 5.76
N VAL A 99 7.90 -13.06 4.95
CA VAL A 99 8.68 -13.21 3.70
C VAL A 99 10.00 -13.97 3.90
N PRO A 100 10.82 -13.71 4.95
CA PRO A 100 12.06 -14.45 5.18
C PRO A 100 11.88 -15.94 5.52
N GLU A 101 10.68 -16.34 5.95
CA GLU A 101 10.33 -17.73 6.28
C GLU A 101 9.81 -18.51 5.06
N LEU A 102 9.61 -17.84 3.92
CA LEU A 102 9.12 -18.44 2.68
C LEU A 102 10.28 -18.86 1.76
N PRO A 103 10.07 -19.85 0.86
CA PRO A 103 10.94 -20.06 -0.28
C PRO A 103 11.06 -18.82 -1.17
N GLU A 104 12.04 -18.81 -2.07
CA GLU A 104 12.15 -17.75 -3.08
C GLU A 104 10.85 -17.60 -3.87
N ILE A 105 10.32 -16.38 -3.89
CA ILE A 105 9.07 -16.03 -4.56
C ILE A 105 9.41 -15.54 -5.97
N ASP A 106 8.89 -16.22 -6.97
CA ASP A 106 9.09 -15.89 -8.38
C ASP A 106 8.27 -14.65 -8.76
N PHE A 107 6.99 -14.61 -8.37
CA PHE A 107 6.18 -13.41 -8.37
C PHE A 107 5.04 -13.49 -7.35
N ALA A 108 4.44 -12.34 -7.03
CA ALA A 108 3.32 -12.23 -6.12
C ALA A 108 2.07 -11.62 -6.77
N ILE A 109 0.89 -12.02 -6.27
CA ILE A 109 -0.37 -11.30 -6.45
C ILE A 109 -0.79 -10.79 -5.07
N VAL A 110 -0.92 -9.46 -4.95
CA VAL A 110 -1.39 -8.79 -3.72
C VAL A 110 -2.83 -8.32 -3.92
N GLY A 111 -3.73 -8.90 -3.13
CA GLY A 111 -5.17 -8.75 -3.18
C GLY A 111 -5.61 -7.46 -2.53
N GLU A 112 -6.02 -6.50 -3.35
CA GLU A 112 -6.45 -5.14 -2.97
C GLU A 112 -7.55 -4.66 -3.94
N PRO A 113 -8.42 -3.72 -3.56
CA PRO A 113 -9.59 -3.35 -4.35
C PRO A 113 -9.24 -2.51 -5.60
N THR A 114 -8.98 -3.18 -6.72
CA THR A 114 -8.61 -2.58 -8.01
C THR A 114 -9.68 -2.69 -9.11
N GLY A 115 -10.85 -3.22 -8.80
CA GLY A 115 -11.88 -3.57 -9.79
C GLY A 115 -11.44 -4.69 -10.72
N MET A 116 -10.50 -5.52 -10.25
CA MET A 116 -9.78 -6.51 -11.06
C MET A 116 -8.93 -5.92 -12.21
N ASP A 117 -8.64 -4.62 -12.20
CA ASP A 117 -7.60 -4.07 -13.07
C ASP A 117 -6.20 -4.33 -12.50
N LEU A 118 -5.20 -4.29 -13.38
CA LEU A 118 -3.83 -4.72 -13.12
C LEU A 118 -2.97 -3.53 -12.65
N ALA A 119 -2.79 -3.36 -11.34
CA ALA A 119 -1.81 -2.40 -10.83
C ALA A 119 -0.40 -2.99 -10.96
N VAL A 120 0.20 -2.79 -12.14
CA VAL A 120 1.53 -3.32 -12.52
C VAL A 120 2.70 -2.53 -11.93
N ALA A 121 2.41 -1.38 -11.33
CA ALA A 121 3.37 -0.56 -10.60
C ALA A 121 2.68 0.06 -9.39
N GLU A 122 3.44 0.34 -8.34
CA GLU A 122 2.96 0.94 -7.11
C GLU A 122 3.92 2.01 -6.58
N LYS A 123 3.38 3.11 -6.05
CA LYS A 123 4.19 4.10 -5.33
C LYS A 123 4.61 3.59 -3.95
N GLY A 124 5.88 3.79 -3.62
CA GLY A 124 6.39 3.66 -2.26
C GLY A 124 5.88 4.76 -1.34
N LEU A 125 6.14 4.60 -0.04
CA LEU A 125 5.73 5.54 1.00
C LEU A 125 6.93 5.94 1.86
N LEU A 126 7.16 7.25 1.95
CA LEU A 126 8.08 7.85 2.89
C LEU A 126 7.33 8.85 3.77
N VAL A 127 7.31 8.59 5.07
CA VAL A 127 6.76 9.52 6.07
C VAL A 127 7.91 10.15 6.84
N LEU A 128 7.96 11.48 6.83
CA LEU A 128 9.00 12.28 7.48
C LEU A 128 8.38 13.15 8.57
N ASP A 129 8.94 13.12 9.77
CA ASP A 129 8.66 14.12 10.80
C ASP A 129 9.75 15.20 10.74
N CYS A 130 9.33 16.44 10.55
CA CYS A 130 10.21 17.59 10.37
C CYS A 130 10.06 18.54 11.55
N THR A 131 11.18 19.09 12.02
CA THR A 131 11.22 20.05 13.14
C THR A 131 11.98 21.30 12.75
N ALA A 132 11.29 22.45 12.72
CA ALA A 132 11.93 23.75 12.64
C ALA A 132 12.26 24.25 14.05
N TYR A 133 13.52 24.65 14.25
CA TYR A 133 13.99 25.22 15.52
C TYR A 133 14.15 26.73 15.45
N GLY A 134 13.63 27.38 16.49
CA GLY A 134 13.68 28.81 16.75
C GLY A 134 14.21 29.09 18.15
N LYS A 135 13.80 30.22 18.73
CA LYS A 135 14.15 30.66 20.08
C LYS A 135 12.98 31.39 20.71
N SER A 136 12.64 31.03 21.94
CA SER A 136 11.55 31.65 22.68
C SER A 136 11.86 33.12 22.99
N GLY A 137 10.81 33.95 23.05
CA GLY A 137 10.90 35.39 23.29
C GLY A 137 9.52 36.02 23.54
N HIS A 138 9.48 37.26 24.01
CA HIS A 138 8.22 37.98 24.15
C HIS A 138 7.73 38.45 22.79
N ALA A 139 6.50 38.10 22.41
CA ALA A 139 5.91 38.50 21.13
C ALA A 139 5.78 40.03 20.95
N ALA A 140 5.79 40.80 22.05
CA ALA A 140 5.71 42.26 22.05
C ALA A 140 7.08 42.97 21.94
N ARG A 141 8.17 42.23 21.76
CA ARG A 141 9.54 42.74 21.68
C ARG A 141 10.25 42.14 20.46
N GLU A 142 11.37 42.75 20.08
CA GLU A 142 12.29 42.22 19.06
C GLU A 142 13.19 41.11 19.66
N GLU A 143 12.58 40.09 20.28
CA GLU A 143 13.23 38.95 20.94
C GLU A 143 12.85 37.63 20.25
N GLY A 144 13.77 36.66 20.26
CA GLY A 144 13.51 35.29 19.80
C GLY A 144 13.67 35.07 18.29
N GLU A 145 13.41 33.83 17.87
CA GLU A 145 13.38 33.40 16.48
C GLU A 145 12.14 32.54 16.27
N ASN A 146 11.21 32.98 15.41
CA ASN A 146 9.92 32.30 15.27
C ASN A 146 10.05 31.03 14.39
N ALA A 147 9.85 29.86 14.99
CA ALA A 147 9.94 28.58 14.30
C ALA A 147 8.84 28.36 13.24
N ILE A 148 7.66 28.97 13.41
CA ILE A 148 6.56 28.88 12.42
C ILE A 148 6.98 29.50 11.10
N TYR A 149 7.67 30.64 11.11
CA TYR A 149 8.11 31.32 9.89
C TYR A 149 9.17 30.51 9.14
N LYS A 150 10.07 29.82 9.85
CA LYS A 150 11.02 28.88 9.24
C LYS A 150 10.30 27.69 8.57
N ALA A 151 9.35 27.07 9.28
CA ALA A 151 8.56 25.96 8.73
C ALA A 151 7.70 26.40 7.52
N LEU A 152 7.22 27.64 7.49
CA LEU A 152 6.44 28.17 6.37
C LEU A 152 7.24 28.20 5.06
N ASP A 153 8.52 28.61 5.13
CA ASP A 153 9.42 28.58 3.97
C ASP A 153 9.58 27.16 3.43
N ASP A 154 9.86 26.21 4.32
CA ASP A 154 10.06 24.79 3.98
C ASP A 154 8.79 24.18 3.38
N ILE A 155 7.63 24.37 4.01
CA ILE A 155 6.33 23.85 3.51
C ILE A 155 5.98 24.47 2.16
N ARG A 156 6.29 25.75 1.93
CA ARG A 156 6.10 26.39 0.63
C ARG A 156 6.97 25.74 -0.43
N TRP A 157 8.24 25.50 -0.14
CA TRP A 157 9.13 24.80 -1.05
C TRP A 157 8.60 23.39 -1.36
N ILE A 158 8.18 22.63 -0.35
CA ILE A 158 7.65 21.27 -0.52
C ILE A 158 6.41 21.27 -1.43
N ARG A 159 5.49 22.23 -1.23
CA ARG A 159 4.28 22.35 -2.05
C ARG A 159 4.61 22.63 -3.52
N ASP A 160 5.61 23.46 -3.78
CA ASP A 160 5.90 24.01 -5.09
C ASP A 160 6.93 23.17 -5.87
N TYR A 161 7.81 22.44 -5.17
CA TYR A 161 8.86 21.62 -5.77
C TYR A 161 8.30 20.45 -6.56
N ARG A 162 8.92 20.17 -7.71
CA ARG A 162 8.61 19.03 -8.57
C ARG A 162 9.89 18.29 -8.90
N PHE A 163 9.90 16.99 -8.63
CA PHE A 163 11.00 16.13 -9.00
C PHE A 163 11.12 16.06 -10.53
N PRO A 164 12.34 16.22 -11.10
CA PRO A 164 12.53 16.27 -12.55
C PRO A 164 12.16 14.97 -13.28
N ALA A 165 12.46 13.81 -12.69
CA ALA A 165 12.14 12.52 -13.30
C ALA A 165 10.67 12.17 -13.04
N ILE A 166 9.96 11.80 -14.11
CA ILE A 166 8.55 11.44 -14.08
C ILE A 166 8.42 10.00 -14.53
N SER A 167 7.78 9.18 -13.71
CA SER A 167 7.51 7.79 -14.05
C SER A 167 6.50 7.71 -15.20
N PRO A 168 6.76 6.93 -16.26
CA PRO A 168 5.79 6.67 -17.31
C PRO A 168 4.49 6.02 -16.81
N THR A 169 4.56 5.23 -15.74
CA THR A 169 3.42 4.47 -15.19
C THR A 169 2.83 5.10 -13.94
N LEU A 170 3.67 5.68 -13.06
CA LEU A 170 3.25 6.24 -11.77
C LEU A 170 3.13 7.77 -11.76
N GLY A 171 3.52 8.44 -12.85
CA GLY A 171 3.57 9.89 -12.95
C GLY A 171 4.61 10.49 -12.01
N PRO A 172 4.38 11.70 -11.46
CA PRO A 172 5.35 12.36 -10.59
C PRO A 172 5.30 11.84 -9.15
N VAL A 173 6.41 12.01 -8.43
CA VAL A 173 6.44 11.94 -6.96
C VAL A 173 5.47 12.97 -6.38
N LYS A 174 4.70 12.58 -5.36
CA LYS A 174 3.75 13.47 -4.69
C LYS A 174 4.19 13.69 -3.24
N MET A 175 4.37 14.94 -2.85
CA MET A 175 4.63 15.34 -1.46
C MET A 175 3.41 16.05 -0.90
N SER A 176 3.13 15.85 0.39
CA SER A 176 2.04 16.54 1.09
C SER A 176 2.40 16.75 2.55
N ALA A 177 2.33 18.00 3.02
CA ALA A 177 2.38 18.30 4.46
C ALA A 177 0.99 18.07 5.04
N THR A 178 0.88 17.12 5.98
CA THR A 178 -0.43 16.61 6.46
C THR A 178 -0.71 16.92 7.92
N ILE A 179 0.31 17.25 8.71
CA ILE A 179 0.20 17.61 10.13
C ILE A 179 1.12 18.81 10.39
N ILE A 180 0.68 19.78 11.20
CA ILE A 180 1.51 20.89 11.68
C ILE A 180 1.12 21.28 13.13
N ASN A 181 2.10 21.51 14.00
CA ASN A 181 1.89 21.92 15.39
C ASN A 181 2.96 22.92 15.84
N ALA A 182 2.57 23.98 16.55
CA ALA A 182 3.50 24.96 17.15
C ALA A 182 2.81 25.83 18.21
N GLY A 183 3.62 26.34 19.15
CA GLY A 183 3.20 27.35 20.12
C GLY A 183 2.34 26.80 21.27
N THR A 184 2.23 27.63 22.31
CA THR A 184 1.49 27.28 23.54
C THR A 184 0.61 28.43 24.03
N GLN A 185 1.12 29.67 23.96
CA GLN A 185 0.41 30.88 24.36
C GLN A 185 0.64 31.99 23.33
N HIS A 186 -0.33 32.90 23.19
CA HIS A 186 -0.31 33.93 22.14
C HIS A 186 0.81 34.98 22.31
N ASN A 187 1.38 35.13 23.51
CA ASN A 187 2.40 36.14 23.84
C ASN A 187 3.83 35.60 23.86
N VAL A 188 4.03 34.33 23.51
CA VAL A 188 5.34 33.66 23.47
C VAL A 188 5.69 33.33 22.02
N VAL A 189 6.86 33.77 21.56
CA VAL A 189 7.41 33.38 20.26
C VAL A 189 7.71 31.87 20.29
N PRO A 190 7.15 31.05 19.37
CA PRO A 190 7.36 29.61 19.40
C PRO A 190 8.79 29.27 18.99
N ASP A 191 9.49 28.54 19.85
CA ASP A 191 10.84 28.02 19.58
C ASP A 191 10.85 26.72 18.77
N THR A 192 9.70 26.08 18.58
CA THR A 192 9.58 24.82 17.86
C THR A 192 8.31 24.80 17.01
N CYS A 193 8.43 24.31 15.79
CA CYS A 193 7.30 23.98 14.91
C CYS A 193 7.57 22.61 14.29
N THR A 194 6.65 21.66 14.49
CA THR A 194 6.75 20.33 13.90
C THR A 194 5.73 20.16 12.79
N PHE A 195 6.11 19.46 11.72
CA PHE A 195 5.20 19.08 10.65
C PHE A 195 5.53 17.70 10.08
N THR A 196 4.52 16.98 9.61
CA THR A 196 4.70 15.65 9.00
C THR A 196 4.48 15.72 7.50
N LEU A 197 5.38 15.09 6.73
CA LEU A 197 5.28 14.92 5.29
C LEU A 197 4.90 13.48 4.95
N ASP A 198 3.85 13.32 4.13
CA ASP A 198 3.54 12.11 3.40
C ASP A 198 4.10 12.25 1.98
N ILE A 199 4.97 11.33 1.59
CA ILE A 199 5.61 11.32 0.28
C ILE A 199 5.35 10.00 -0.42
N ARG A 200 4.68 10.07 -1.57
CA ARG A 200 4.43 8.94 -2.46
C ARG A 200 5.50 8.91 -3.54
N VAL A 201 6.46 8.00 -3.37
CA VAL A 201 7.68 7.88 -4.18
C VAL A 201 7.45 6.96 -5.37
N THR A 202 8.03 7.26 -6.51
CA THR A 202 7.90 6.48 -7.75
C THR A 202 9.16 5.65 -8.01
N ASP A 203 9.09 4.71 -8.94
CA ASP A 203 10.20 3.89 -9.46
C ASP A 203 11.40 4.68 -10.02
N GLN A 204 11.25 5.98 -10.22
CA GLN A 204 12.33 6.87 -10.66
C GLN A 204 13.29 7.34 -9.55
N TYR A 205 12.97 7.05 -8.27
CA TYR A 205 13.76 7.49 -7.12
C TYR A 205 13.78 6.44 -6.02
N THR A 206 14.91 6.30 -5.36
CA THR A 206 15.04 5.64 -4.06
C THR A 206 14.53 6.56 -2.94
N LEU A 207 14.12 6.00 -1.80
CA LEU A 207 13.68 6.80 -0.66
C LEU A 207 14.82 7.66 -0.10
N GLU A 208 16.04 7.13 -0.15
CA GLU A 208 17.27 7.78 0.26
C GLU A 208 17.59 9.00 -0.61
N GLU A 209 17.46 8.92 -1.93
CA GLU A 209 17.62 10.07 -2.82
C GLU A 209 16.63 11.19 -2.52
N ILE A 210 15.37 10.84 -2.24
CA ILE A 210 14.35 11.82 -1.82
C ILE A 210 14.78 12.50 -0.52
N ILE A 211 15.25 11.73 0.47
CA ILE A 211 15.70 12.28 1.76
C ILE A 211 16.87 13.24 1.58
N GLU A 212 17.87 12.89 0.77
CA GLU A 212 19.03 13.76 0.54
C GLU A 212 18.63 15.07 -0.17
N ILE A 213 17.76 15.00 -1.19
CA ILE A 213 17.21 16.20 -1.86
C ILE A 213 16.49 17.09 -0.84
N LEU A 214 15.72 16.52 0.09
CA LEU A 214 15.03 17.31 1.10
C LEU A 214 15.99 17.93 2.11
N LYS A 215 17.01 17.19 2.58
CA LYS A 215 18.02 17.71 3.51
C LYS A 215 18.81 18.88 2.92
N GLU A 216 19.07 18.87 1.62
CA GLU A 216 19.77 19.96 0.94
C GLU A 216 18.93 21.24 0.81
N ASN A 217 17.60 21.11 0.81
CA ASN A 217 16.68 22.21 0.49
C ASN A 217 15.88 22.74 1.68
N LEU A 218 15.65 21.93 2.72
CA LEU A 218 14.89 22.31 3.91
C LEU A 218 15.82 22.80 5.02
N LYS A 219 15.34 23.77 5.80
CA LYS A 219 16.04 24.27 7.00
C LYS A 219 15.71 23.43 8.23
N SER A 220 14.55 22.80 8.27
CA SER A 220 14.11 21.90 9.33
C SER A 220 14.97 20.65 9.41
N GLU A 221 15.14 20.15 10.63
CA GLU A 221 15.62 18.79 10.85
C GLU A 221 14.56 17.81 10.35
N ILE A 222 14.98 16.76 9.64
CA ILE A 222 14.11 15.76 9.02
C ILE A 222 14.44 14.39 9.61
N SER A 223 13.43 13.70 10.12
CA SER A 223 13.55 12.32 10.62
C SER A 223 12.60 11.39 9.87
N PRO A 224 13.11 10.44 9.06
CA PRO A 224 12.26 9.43 8.43
C PRO A 224 11.73 8.44 9.48
N ARG A 225 10.44 8.13 9.44
CA ARG A 225 9.86 7.07 10.29
C ARG A 225 10.35 5.69 9.85
N SER A 226 10.53 5.50 8.55
CA SER A 226 11.02 4.27 7.93
C SER A 226 11.48 4.53 6.49
N ILE A 227 12.33 3.65 5.96
CA ILE A 227 12.83 3.66 4.58
C ILE A 227 12.61 2.30 3.88
N ARG A 228 11.64 1.50 4.36
CA ARG A 228 11.43 0.13 3.84
C ARG A 228 10.31 0.02 2.80
N LEU A 229 9.37 0.95 2.75
CA LEU A 229 8.19 0.89 1.86
C LEU A 229 8.53 1.43 0.48
N LYS A 230 9.15 0.59 -0.34
CA LYS A 230 9.71 0.98 -1.64
C LYS A 230 8.65 0.91 -2.75
N PRO A 231 8.83 1.63 -3.87
CA PRO A 231 8.04 1.40 -5.07
C PRO A 231 8.22 -0.03 -5.59
N SER A 232 7.14 -0.61 -6.12
CA SER A 232 7.12 -1.99 -6.62
C SER A 232 6.59 -2.04 -8.06
N SER A 233 6.94 -3.10 -8.79
CA SER A 233 6.47 -3.30 -10.16
C SER A 233 6.54 -4.75 -10.62
N ILE A 234 5.82 -5.05 -11.69
CA ILE A 234 5.92 -6.28 -12.47
C ILE A 234 6.04 -5.92 -13.96
N PRO A 235 6.89 -6.63 -14.75
CA PRO A 235 7.03 -6.35 -16.17
C PRO A 235 5.72 -6.47 -16.94
N MET A 236 5.49 -5.58 -17.91
CA MET A 236 4.28 -5.59 -18.74
C MET A 236 4.14 -6.86 -19.58
N ASP A 237 5.24 -7.48 -19.97
CA ASP A 237 5.30 -8.73 -20.73
C ASP A 237 5.25 -9.98 -19.83
N HIS A 238 5.14 -9.82 -18.52
CA HIS A 238 5.03 -10.95 -17.59
C HIS A 238 3.78 -11.81 -17.91
N PRO A 239 3.87 -13.16 -17.88
CA PRO A 239 2.77 -14.04 -18.27
C PRO A 239 1.44 -13.76 -17.55
N VAL A 240 1.48 -13.46 -16.25
CA VAL A 240 0.26 -13.13 -15.47
C VAL A 240 -0.38 -11.81 -15.92
N VAL A 241 0.43 -10.80 -16.29
CA VAL A 241 -0.04 -9.51 -16.80
C VAL A 241 -0.67 -9.71 -18.18
N GLN A 242 0.02 -10.45 -19.07
CA GLN A 242 -0.52 -10.80 -20.39
C GLN A 242 -1.83 -11.59 -20.29
N ALA A 243 -1.96 -12.48 -19.30
CA ALA A 243 -3.20 -13.20 -19.04
C ALA A 243 -4.35 -12.26 -18.65
N GLY A 244 -4.10 -11.26 -17.79
CA GLY A 244 -5.10 -10.25 -17.42
C GLY A 244 -5.49 -9.34 -18.59
N LEU A 245 -4.51 -8.88 -19.38
CA LEU A 245 -4.75 -8.08 -20.59
C LEU A 245 -5.58 -8.86 -21.63
N ALA A 246 -5.34 -10.16 -21.79
CA ALA A 246 -6.12 -11.01 -22.67
C ALA A 246 -7.59 -11.19 -22.22
N LEU A 247 -7.89 -10.93 -20.94
CA LEU A 247 -9.25 -10.87 -20.38
C LEU A 247 -9.86 -9.46 -20.45
N GLY A 248 -9.20 -8.53 -21.14
CA GLY A 248 -9.67 -7.15 -21.32
C GLY A 248 -9.51 -6.26 -20.09
N ARG A 249 -8.70 -6.65 -19.10
CA ARG A 249 -8.39 -5.80 -17.94
C ARG A 249 -7.40 -4.71 -18.30
N ALA A 250 -7.51 -3.54 -17.68
CA ALA A 250 -6.58 -2.45 -17.91
C ALA A 250 -5.35 -2.59 -17.00
N ALA A 251 -4.17 -2.21 -17.50
CA ALA A 251 -2.96 -2.09 -16.69
C ALA A 251 -2.71 -0.61 -16.33
N TYR A 252 -2.34 -0.34 -15.08
CA TYR A 252 -2.08 1.01 -14.58
C TYR A 252 -1.06 1.02 -13.45
N GLY A 253 -0.59 2.22 -13.08
CA GLY A 253 0.22 2.44 -11.88
C GLY A 253 -0.63 2.91 -10.70
N SER A 254 -0.59 2.19 -9.58
CA SER A 254 -1.36 2.54 -8.38
C SER A 254 -0.68 3.64 -7.56
N PRO A 255 -1.42 4.68 -7.13
CA PRO A 255 -0.88 5.71 -6.26
C PRO A 255 -0.87 5.31 -4.77
N THR A 256 -1.54 4.22 -4.39
CA THR A 256 -1.62 3.74 -3.01
C THR A 256 -0.59 2.66 -2.75
N THR A 257 0.01 2.68 -1.57
CA THR A 257 0.96 1.65 -1.11
C THR A 257 0.19 0.45 -0.55
N SER A 258 0.74 -0.75 -0.67
CA SER A 258 0.26 -1.99 -0.06
C SER A 258 1.43 -2.82 0.48
N ASP A 259 1.16 -4.04 0.95
CA ASP A 259 2.19 -5.04 1.28
C ASP A 259 3.19 -5.31 0.12
N GLN A 260 2.86 -4.96 -1.14
CA GLN A 260 3.81 -5.01 -2.26
C GLN A 260 5.11 -4.23 -1.98
N ALA A 261 5.04 -3.15 -1.21
CA ALA A 261 6.19 -2.30 -0.90
C ALA A 261 7.23 -2.98 0.00
N LEU A 262 6.89 -4.13 0.57
CA LEU A 262 7.74 -4.98 1.42
C LEU A 262 8.24 -6.23 0.67
N LEU A 263 7.87 -6.40 -0.59
CA LEU A 263 8.30 -7.52 -1.44
C LEU A 263 9.45 -7.10 -2.36
N SER A 264 10.42 -8.00 -2.56
CA SER A 264 11.53 -7.80 -3.52
C SER A 264 11.29 -8.46 -4.87
N CYS A 265 10.35 -9.41 -4.96
CA CYS A 265 9.96 -10.09 -6.19
C CYS A 265 9.02 -9.20 -7.05
N PRO A 266 8.91 -9.46 -8.37
CA PRO A 266 7.84 -8.89 -9.18
C PRO A 266 6.47 -9.13 -8.53
N SER A 267 5.65 -8.09 -8.45
CA SER A 267 4.34 -8.19 -7.80
C SER A 267 3.27 -7.45 -8.58
N LEU A 268 2.09 -8.07 -8.65
CA LEU A 268 0.89 -7.52 -9.24
C LEU A 268 -0.12 -7.23 -8.14
N LYS A 269 -0.55 -5.97 -8.01
CA LYS A 269 -1.71 -5.64 -7.17
C LYS A 269 -2.99 -5.74 -7.99
N MET A 270 -3.92 -6.55 -7.51
CA MET A 270 -5.17 -6.84 -8.20
C MET A 270 -6.17 -7.40 -7.22
N GLY A 271 -7.46 -7.05 -7.32
CA GLY A 271 -8.50 -7.65 -6.51
C GLY A 271 -9.89 -7.06 -6.74
N PRO A 272 -10.94 -7.76 -6.27
CA PRO A 272 -12.32 -7.32 -6.40
C PRO A 272 -12.62 -6.11 -5.50
N GLY A 273 -13.69 -5.38 -5.83
CA GLY A 273 -14.01 -4.13 -5.13
C GLY A 273 -13.24 -2.95 -5.69
N HIS A 274 -13.48 -1.76 -5.15
CA HIS A 274 -12.92 -0.50 -5.66
C HIS A 274 -12.37 0.38 -4.54
N SER A 275 -11.18 0.91 -4.74
CA SER A 275 -10.47 1.74 -3.75
C SER A 275 -11.24 2.95 -3.23
N GLN A 276 -12.24 3.48 -3.97
CA GLN A 276 -13.08 4.57 -3.46
C GLN A 276 -13.99 4.15 -2.30
N ARG A 277 -14.18 2.84 -2.06
CA ARG A 277 -15.00 2.30 -0.97
C ARG A 277 -14.17 2.04 0.30
N SER A 278 -12.85 1.88 0.16
CA SER A 278 -11.92 1.73 1.29
C SER A 278 -12.00 2.90 2.25
N HIS A 279 -11.95 2.60 3.56
CA HIS A 279 -11.92 3.57 4.66
C HIS A 279 -13.14 4.51 4.72
N THR A 280 -14.24 4.15 4.05
CA THR A 280 -15.49 4.90 4.06
C THR A 280 -16.49 4.32 5.06
N ALA A 281 -17.48 5.13 5.43
CA ALA A 281 -18.63 4.64 6.18
C ALA A 281 -19.48 3.71 5.32
N ASP A 282 -20.05 2.68 5.94
CA ASP A 282 -20.91 1.69 5.28
C ASP A 282 -20.22 1.04 4.07
N GLU A 283 -18.92 0.74 4.25
CA GLU A 283 -18.12 -0.02 3.30
C GLU A 283 -18.86 -1.28 2.85
N PHE A 284 -18.77 -1.58 1.56
CA PHE A 284 -19.38 -2.75 0.98
C PHE A 284 -18.59 -3.28 -0.21
N ILE A 285 -18.80 -4.55 -0.50
CA ILE A 285 -18.43 -5.20 -1.76
C ILE A 285 -19.66 -5.82 -2.40
N PHE A 286 -19.74 -5.86 -3.74
CA PHE A 286 -20.79 -6.63 -4.40
C PHE A 286 -20.43 -8.12 -4.37
N VAL A 287 -21.41 -8.98 -4.08
CA VAL A 287 -21.21 -10.44 -4.12
C VAL A 287 -20.76 -10.89 -5.52
N ALA A 288 -21.29 -10.26 -6.57
CA ALA A 288 -20.86 -10.52 -7.95
C ALA A 288 -19.39 -10.14 -8.22
N GLU A 289 -18.84 -9.12 -7.54
CA GLU A 289 -17.43 -8.76 -7.68
C GLU A 289 -16.53 -9.86 -7.09
N LEU A 290 -16.94 -10.50 -6.00
CA LEU A 290 -16.22 -11.64 -5.43
C LEU A 290 -16.22 -12.84 -6.39
N GLU A 291 -17.39 -13.18 -6.94
CA GLU A 291 -17.55 -14.28 -7.90
C GLU A 291 -16.70 -14.05 -9.16
N GLU A 292 -16.75 -12.83 -9.72
CA GLU A 292 -15.93 -12.45 -10.87
C GLU A 292 -14.43 -12.50 -10.51
N GLY A 293 -14.04 -12.00 -9.35
CA GLY A 293 -12.66 -11.99 -8.88
C GLY A 293 -12.06 -13.40 -8.80
N ILE A 294 -12.79 -14.34 -8.20
CA ILE A 294 -12.37 -15.75 -8.11
C ILE A 294 -12.17 -16.35 -9.50
N VAL A 295 -13.15 -16.18 -10.41
CA VAL A 295 -13.07 -16.72 -11.77
C VAL A 295 -11.88 -16.14 -12.52
N GLN A 296 -11.63 -14.83 -12.38
CA GLN A 296 -10.51 -14.17 -13.04
C GLN A 296 -9.16 -14.64 -12.52
N TYR A 297 -8.96 -14.71 -11.20
CA TYR A 297 -7.71 -15.23 -10.63
C TYR A 297 -7.41 -16.64 -11.13
N ILE A 298 -8.39 -17.54 -11.07
CA ILE A 298 -8.25 -18.92 -11.56
C ILE A 298 -7.91 -18.92 -13.05
N THR A 299 -8.59 -18.10 -13.85
CA THR A 299 -8.37 -18.03 -15.31
C THR A 299 -6.97 -17.53 -15.65
N MET A 300 -6.50 -16.48 -14.98
CA MET A 300 -5.17 -15.91 -15.17
C MET A 300 -4.08 -16.89 -14.73
N LEU A 301 -4.19 -17.44 -13.53
CA LEU A 301 -3.20 -18.39 -13.02
C LEU A 301 -3.13 -19.65 -13.89
N ASN A 302 -4.25 -20.18 -14.39
CA ASN A 302 -4.23 -21.34 -15.31
C ASN A 302 -3.38 -21.13 -16.57
N LYS A 303 -3.14 -19.88 -17.00
CA LYS A 303 -2.25 -19.57 -18.13
C LYS A 303 -0.76 -19.61 -17.77
N VAL A 304 -0.44 -19.53 -16.49
CA VAL A 304 0.92 -19.46 -15.96
C VAL A 304 1.35 -20.79 -15.34
N ILE A 305 0.47 -21.43 -14.57
CA ILE A 305 0.85 -22.51 -13.65
C ILE A 305 0.52 -23.92 -14.15
N ARG A 306 -0.01 -24.09 -15.36
CA ARG A 306 -0.27 -25.44 -15.91
C ARG A 306 0.89 -25.91 -16.76
N VAL A 307 1.24 -27.19 -16.59
CA VAL A 307 2.11 -27.87 -17.54
C VAL A 307 1.32 -28.08 -18.84
N SER A 308 1.91 -27.68 -19.97
CA SER A 308 1.33 -27.89 -21.32
C SER A 308 1.22 -29.37 -21.67
#